data_AF-A0A940Z5E1-F1
#
_entry.id   AF-A0A940Z5E1-F1
#
_cell.length_a   1.000
_cell.length_b   1.000
_cell.length_c   1.000
_cell.angle_alpha   90.00
_cell.angle_beta   90.00
_cell.angle_gamma   90.00
#
_symmetry.space_group_name_H-M   'P 1'
#
loop_
_entity.id
_entity.type
_entity.pdbx_description
1 polymer ?
#
loop_
_entity_poly.entity_id
_entity_poly.type
_entity_poly.pdbx_seq_one_letter_code
_entity_poly.pdbx_strand_id
1 'polypeptide(L)'
;MAQIWPIGGGKGGTGKSFLTGNIGILLARQRFKTLLIDADLGAANLHTIIGLSHPDRSLSDFINKRFSTLEETVLQTPIPNLFLISGASNKLDIANLAYEQKIKILRAISRLDYDYILLDLSAGTSFNTIDFFTLSDSGVFVCCPEPTSIENFYRLIRSVYIRKIRQILKTHQFRKLAEEAEAGNPNSVINPEYLLNALKEIDLEKGHMIERILQAFQFKLVLNQIRKQDN
;
A
#
# COMPACT_ATOMS: atom_id res chain seq x y z
N MET A 1 12.14 -15.11 -3.68
CA MET A 1 11.53 -14.03 -2.89
C MET A 1 10.15 -13.75 -3.46
N ALA A 2 9.14 -13.63 -2.61
CA ALA A 2 7.78 -13.32 -3.03
C ALA A 2 7.70 -11.97 -3.76
N GLN A 3 6.93 -11.89 -4.84
CA GLN A 3 6.60 -10.60 -5.45
C GLN A 3 5.43 -9.96 -4.71
N ILE A 4 5.71 -8.89 -3.95
CA ILE A 4 4.68 -8.15 -3.21
C ILE A 4 4.16 -7.00 -4.06
N TRP A 5 2.86 -7.00 -4.36
CA TRP A 5 2.18 -5.96 -5.14
C TRP A 5 1.15 -5.26 -4.26
N PRO A 6 1.47 -4.09 -3.70
CA PRO A 6 0.47 -3.23 -3.08
C PRO A 6 -0.42 -2.60 -4.15
N ILE A 7 -1.73 -2.73 -3.99
CA ILE A 7 -2.75 -2.13 -4.86
C ILE A 7 -3.48 -1.05 -4.10
N GLY A 8 -3.32 0.20 -4.52
CA GLY A 8 -3.89 1.36 -3.83
C GLY A 8 -4.45 2.40 -4.77
N GLY A 9 -4.93 3.51 -4.23
CA GLY A 9 -5.55 4.57 -5.03
C GLY A 9 -6.03 5.73 -4.18
N GLY A 10 -6.08 6.93 -4.78
CA GLY A 10 -6.41 8.14 -4.06
C GLY A 10 -7.87 8.22 -3.60
N LYS A 11 -8.79 7.52 -4.27
CA LYS A 11 -10.23 7.61 -4.03
C LYS A 11 -10.85 6.23 -3.75
N GLY A 12 -11.93 6.22 -2.97
CA GLY A 12 -12.79 5.06 -2.78
C GLY A 12 -13.56 4.73 -4.06
N GLY A 13 -13.96 3.47 -4.24
CA GLY A 13 -14.78 3.07 -5.39
C GLY A 13 -14.07 3.03 -6.76
N THR A 14 -12.75 3.20 -6.82
CA THR A 14 -11.98 3.12 -8.09
C THR A 14 -11.81 1.70 -8.64
N GLY A 15 -12.21 0.67 -7.89
CA GLY A 15 -12.12 -0.73 -8.31
C GLY A 15 -10.85 -1.48 -7.86
N LYS A 16 -10.14 -0.99 -6.83
CA LYS A 16 -8.94 -1.63 -6.26
C LYS A 16 -9.16 -3.10 -5.90
N SER A 17 -10.10 -3.39 -5.00
CA SER A 17 -10.41 -4.74 -4.54
C SER A 17 -10.83 -5.68 -5.68
N PHE A 18 -11.58 -5.15 -6.65
CA PHE A 18 -11.97 -5.90 -7.85
C PHE A 18 -10.74 -6.30 -8.67
N LEU A 19 -9.83 -5.35 -8.92
CA LEU A 19 -8.59 -5.60 -9.62
C LEU A 19 -7.69 -6.59 -8.84
N THR A 20 -7.52 -6.37 -7.53
CA THR A 20 -6.73 -7.23 -6.65
C THR A 20 -7.20 -8.68 -6.70
N GLY A 21 -8.51 -8.91 -6.50
CA GLY A 21 -9.11 -10.24 -6.57
C GLY A 21 -8.88 -10.89 -7.93
N ASN A 22 -9.21 -10.21 -9.02
CA ASN A 22 -9.10 -10.78 -10.37
C ASN A 22 -7.65 -11.07 -10.79
N ILE A 23 -6.69 -10.18 -10.49
CA ILE A 23 -5.27 -10.47 -10.73
C ILE A 23 -4.82 -11.69 -9.93
N GLY A 24 -5.23 -11.79 -8.66
CA GLY A 24 -4.91 -12.95 -7.83
C GLY A 24 -5.45 -14.26 -8.42
N ILE A 25 -6.70 -14.26 -8.88
CA ILE A 25 -7.32 -15.40 -9.55
C ILE A 25 -6.54 -15.80 -10.81
N LEU A 26 -6.13 -14.83 -11.63
CA LEU A 26 -5.37 -15.08 -12.86
C LEU A 26 -3.99 -15.70 -12.55
N LEU A 27 -3.27 -15.17 -11.57
CA LEU A 27 -1.97 -15.71 -11.13
C LEU A 27 -2.11 -17.13 -10.57
N ALA A 28 -3.12 -17.36 -9.74
CA ALA A 28 -3.40 -18.69 -9.18
C ALA A 28 -3.74 -19.72 -10.28
N ARG A 29 -4.51 -19.32 -11.29
CA ARG A 29 -4.81 -20.15 -12.48
C ARG A 29 -3.57 -20.45 -13.32
N GLN A 30 -2.56 -19.59 -13.29
CA GLN A 30 -1.24 -19.84 -13.87
C GLN A 30 -0.34 -20.72 -12.98
N ARG A 31 -0.90 -21.30 -11.91
CA ARG A 31 -0.24 -22.20 -10.94
C ARG A 31 0.74 -21.51 -10.00
N PHE A 32 0.74 -20.18 -9.93
CA PHE A 32 1.50 -19.46 -8.91
C PHE A 32 0.79 -19.53 -7.57
N LYS A 33 1.52 -19.86 -6.50
CA LYS A 33 1.03 -19.80 -5.12
C LYS A 33 0.80 -18.34 -4.74
N THR A 34 -0.46 -17.92 -4.74
CA THR A 34 -0.84 -16.50 -4.67
C THR A 34 -1.62 -16.21 -3.39
N LEU A 35 -1.14 -15.23 -2.63
CA LEU A 35 -1.80 -14.74 -1.42
C LEU A 35 -2.44 -13.37 -1.67
N LEU A 36 -3.71 -13.25 -1.33
CA LEU A 36 -4.40 -11.98 -1.21
C LEU A 36 -4.42 -11.54 0.24
N ILE A 37 -4.12 -10.28 0.53
CA ILE A 37 -4.26 -9.70 1.86
C ILE A 37 -5.17 -8.49 1.75
N ASP A 38 -6.32 -8.56 2.41
CA ASP A 38 -7.23 -7.41 2.53
C ASP A 38 -6.76 -6.52 3.68
N ALA A 39 -6.07 -5.44 3.33
CA ALA A 39 -5.54 -4.46 4.26
C ALA A 39 -6.44 -3.22 4.38
N ASP A 40 -7.66 -3.27 3.85
CA ASP A 40 -8.71 -2.29 4.16
C ASP A 40 -9.42 -2.67 5.47
N LEU A 41 -8.77 -2.35 6.58
CA LEU A 41 -9.24 -2.69 7.93
C LEU A 41 -10.53 -1.98 8.34
N GLY A 42 -11.01 -1.00 7.56
CA GLY A 42 -12.27 -0.31 7.80
C GLY A 42 -13.45 -0.89 7.02
N ALA A 43 -13.18 -1.53 5.88
CA ALA A 43 -14.21 -2.02 4.95
C ALA A 43 -13.71 -3.22 4.14
N ALA A 44 -13.39 -4.32 4.82
CA ALA A 44 -12.92 -5.55 4.19
C ALA A 44 -14.00 -6.17 3.30
N ASN A 45 -13.70 -6.31 2.00
CA ASN A 45 -14.65 -6.78 0.97
C ASN A 45 -14.03 -7.80 0.01
N LEU A 46 -12.74 -8.11 0.14
CA LEU A 46 -12.04 -8.94 -0.84
C LEU A 46 -12.53 -10.39 -0.83
N HIS A 47 -12.89 -10.92 0.33
CA HIS A 47 -13.47 -12.27 0.48
C HIS A 47 -14.72 -12.45 -0.39
N THR A 48 -15.60 -11.44 -0.43
CA THR A 48 -16.81 -11.45 -1.26
C THR A 48 -16.49 -11.51 -2.75
N ILE A 49 -15.48 -10.76 -3.19
CA ILE A 49 -15.07 -10.69 -4.61
C ILE A 49 -14.56 -12.05 -5.11
N ILE A 50 -13.85 -12.79 -4.26
CA ILE A 50 -13.30 -14.11 -4.61
C ILE A 50 -14.25 -15.28 -4.29
N GLY A 51 -15.48 -14.99 -3.84
CA GLY A 51 -16.50 -16.01 -3.56
C GLY A 51 -16.25 -16.80 -2.27
N LEU A 52 -15.50 -16.25 -1.31
CA LEU A 52 -15.32 -16.87 0.00
C LEU A 52 -16.34 -16.29 0.99
N SER A 53 -17.32 -17.09 1.37
CA SER A 53 -18.33 -16.72 2.36
C SER A 53 -17.76 -16.76 3.77
N HIS A 54 -17.97 -15.68 4.54
CA HIS A 54 -17.70 -15.59 5.99
C HIS A 54 -16.32 -16.10 6.44
N PRO A 55 -15.24 -15.31 6.26
CA PRO A 55 -13.93 -15.65 6.79
C PRO A 55 -13.99 -15.84 8.33
N ASP A 56 -13.57 -17.01 8.82
CA ASP A 56 -13.54 -17.37 10.24
C ASP A 56 -12.28 -16.84 10.96
N ARG A 57 -11.31 -16.36 10.19
CA ARG A 57 -10.04 -15.77 10.64
C ARG A 57 -9.73 -14.52 9.83
N SER A 58 -9.01 -13.61 10.45
CA SER A 58 -8.68 -12.31 9.89
C SER A 58 -7.33 -11.81 10.38
N LEU A 59 -6.81 -10.76 9.73
CA LEU A 59 -5.63 -10.04 10.20
C LEU A 59 -5.79 -9.55 11.64
N SER A 60 -7.03 -9.23 12.05
CA SER A 60 -7.36 -8.82 13.42
C SER A 60 -6.98 -9.86 14.46
N ASP A 61 -7.14 -11.16 14.14
CA ASP A 61 -6.81 -12.23 15.07
C ASP A 61 -5.30 -12.29 15.35
N PHE A 62 -4.46 -11.94 14.36
CA PHE A 62 -3.02 -11.78 14.55
C PHE A 62 -2.67 -10.52 15.34
N ILE A 63 -3.34 -9.40 15.07
CA ILE A 63 -3.15 -8.12 15.78
C ILE A 63 -3.50 -8.26 17.27
N ASN A 64 -4.63 -8.91 17.55
CA ASN A 64 -5.16 -9.15 18.89
C ASN A 64 -4.50 -10.34 19.61
N LYS A 65 -3.45 -10.91 19.01
CA LYS A 65 -2.66 -12.04 19.55
C LYS A 65 -3.48 -13.31 19.82
N ARG A 66 -4.61 -13.49 19.13
CA ARG A 66 -5.34 -14.78 19.09
C ARG A 66 -4.50 -15.84 18.37
N PHE A 67 -3.78 -15.41 17.34
CA PHE A 67 -2.80 -16.22 16.61
C PHE A 67 -1.38 -15.70 16.82
N SER A 68 -0.43 -16.63 16.89
CA SER A 68 0.97 -16.33 17.20
C SER A 68 1.74 -15.87 15.95
N THR A 69 1.37 -16.45 14.81
CA THR A 69 1.95 -16.19 13.49
C THR A 69 0.89 -15.62 12.53
N LEU A 70 1.33 -14.96 11.46
CA LEU A 70 0.41 -14.39 10.47
C LEU A 70 -0.17 -15.50 9.58
N GLU A 71 0.61 -16.54 9.35
CA GLU A 71 0.32 -17.75 8.60
C GLU A 71 -0.93 -18.47 9.13
N GLU A 72 -1.15 -18.46 10.45
CA GLU A 72 -2.34 -19.03 11.10
C GLU A 72 -3.66 -18.37 10.66
N THR A 73 -3.59 -17.11 10.18
CA THR A 73 -4.75 -16.35 9.67
C THR A 73 -5.06 -16.62 8.21
N VAL A 74 -4.22 -17.39 7.51
CA VAL A 74 -4.41 -17.69 6.09
C VAL A 74 -5.60 -18.64 5.92
N LEU A 75 -6.50 -18.24 5.03
CA LEU A 75 -7.66 -18.98 4.60
C LEU A 75 -7.42 -19.62 3.24
N GLN A 76 -7.87 -20.86 3.09
CA GLN A 76 -8.02 -21.47 1.77
C GLN A 76 -9.22 -20.85 1.06
N THR A 77 -9.10 -20.66 -0.24
CA THR A 77 -10.21 -20.19 -1.08
C THR A 77 -10.74 -21.36 -1.93
N PRO A 78 -11.95 -21.25 -2.51
CA PRO A 78 -12.44 -22.25 -3.45
C PRO A 78 -11.59 -22.39 -4.73
N ILE A 79 -10.62 -21.48 -4.95
CA ILE A 79 -9.79 -21.43 -6.14
C ILE A 79 -8.41 -22.04 -5.82
N PRO A 80 -7.98 -23.08 -6.55
CA PRO A 80 -6.67 -23.69 -6.33
C PRO A 80 -5.52 -22.68 -6.44
N ASN A 81 -4.52 -22.81 -5.56
CA ASN A 81 -3.36 -21.91 -5.43
C ASN A 81 -3.66 -20.47 -5.02
N LEU A 82 -4.92 -20.14 -4.69
CA LEU A 82 -5.30 -18.83 -4.17
C LEU A 82 -5.63 -18.92 -2.68
N PHE A 83 -5.01 -18.03 -1.92
CA PHE A 83 -5.13 -17.93 -0.47
C PHE A 83 -5.55 -16.52 -0.08
N LEU A 84 -6.18 -16.37 1.09
CA LEU A 84 -6.64 -15.08 1.59
C LEU A 84 -6.24 -14.88 3.06
N ILE A 85 -5.68 -13.72 3.39
CA ILE A 85 -5.77 -13.14 4.72
C ILE A 85 -6.86 -12.08 4.67
N SER A 86 -7.98 -12.34 5.35
CA SER A 86 -9.09 -11.39 5.38
C SER A 86 -8.75 -10.17 6.24
N GLY A 87 -9.30 -9.03 5.88
CA GLY A 87 -9.26 -7.81 6.68
C GLY A 87 -10.14 -7.94 7.92
N ALA A 88 -10.28 -6.83 8.65
CA ALA A 88 -10.93 -6.84 9.94
C ALA A 88 -12.43 -7.17 9.88
N SER A 89 -12.88 -8.08 10.75
CA SER A 89 -14.29 -8.43 10.94
C SER A 89 -15.09 -7.36 11.70
N ASN A 90 -14.46 -6.64 12.62
CA ASN A 90 -15.08 -5.59 13.44
C ASN A 90 -14.43 -4.23 13.18
N LYS A 91 -15.25 -3.24 12.75
CA LYS A 91 -14.82 -1.90 12.33
C LYS A 91 -14.24 -1.02 13.45
N LEU A 92 -14.54 -1.32 14.72
CA LEU A 92 -14.34 -0.38 15.82
C LEU A 92 -12.93 -0.40 16.44
N ASP A 93 -12.18 -1.50 16.31
CA ASP A 93 -10.91 -1.66 17.06
C ASP A 93 -9.62 -1.36 16.26
N ILE A 94 -9.70 -1.21 14.93
CA ILE A 94 -8.52 -1.38 14.05
C ILE A 94 -8.27 -0.20 13.09
N ALA A 95 -9.14 0.81 13.11
CA ALA A 95 -8.98 1.99 12.24
C ALA A 95 -7.63 2.72 12.45
N ASN A 96 -7.06 2.64 13.66
CA ASN A 96 -5.76 3.20 14.01
C ASN A 96 -4.83 2.15 14.65
N LEU A 97 -4.24 1.29 13.82
CA LEU A 97 -3.16 0.40 14.26
C LEU A 97 -2.01 1.18 14.90
N ALA A 98 -1.55 0.72 16.07
CA ALA A 98 -0.33 1.24 16.68
C ALA A 98 0.88 0.98 15.76
N TYR A 99 1.87 1.87 15.80
CA TYR A 99 3.05 1.77 14.93
C TYR A 99 3.78 0.42 15.06
N GLU A 100 3.93 -0.09 16.28
CA GLU A 100 4.58 -1.38 16.55
C GLU A 100 3.83 -2.56 15.94
N GLN A 101 2.50 -2.59 16.07
CA GLN A 101 1.65 -3.62 15.46
C GLN A 101 1.80 -3.60 13.95
N LYS A 102 1.82 -2.41 13.34
CA LYS A 102 2.04 -2.29 11.90
C LYS A 102 3.40 -2.84 11.48
N ILE A 103 4.49 -2.44 12.14
CA ILE A 103 5.83 -2.96 11.83
C ILE A 103 5.87 -4.49 11.98
N LYS A 104 5.19 -5.05 12.98
CA LYS A 104 5.04 -6.50 13.14
C LYS A 104 4.35 -7.14 11.93
N ILE A 105 3.23 -6.58 11.46
CA ILE A 105 2.51 -7.05 10.27
C ILE A 105 3.41 -6.99 9.03
N LEU A 106 4.03 -5.84 8.77
CA LEU A 106 4.91 -5.62 7.61
C LEU A 106 6.05 -6.65 7.56
N ARG A 107 6.69 -6.91 8.70
CA ARG A 107 7.74 -7.94 8.83
C ARG A 107 7.20 -9.36 8.64
N ALA A 108 6.01 -9.65 9.14
CA ALA A 108 5.38 -10.95 8.97
C ALA A 108 5.03 -11.21 7.50
N ILE A 109 4.39 -10.25 6.82
CA ILE A 109 4.07 -10.34 5.38
C ILE A 109 5.33 -10.63 4.55
N SER A 110 6.43 -9.94 4.86
CA SER A 110 7.70 -10.09 4.13
C SER A 110 8.36 -11.47 4.27
N ARG A 111 7.91 -12.29 5.24
CA ARG A 111 8.44 -13.64 5.51
C ARG A 111 7.56 -14.75 4.94
N LEU A 112 6.38 -14.42 4.43
CA LEU A 112 5.45 -15.40 3.88
C LEU A 112 6.00 -16.01 2.59
N ASP A 113 5.94 -17.34 2.50
CA ASP A 113 6.45 -18.10 1.37
C ASP A 113 5.38 -18.32 0.29
N TYR A 114 5.26 -17.32 -0.59
CA TYR A 114 4.35 -17.28 -1.74
C TYR A 114 5.08 -16.74 -2.97
N ASP A 115 4.61 -17.10 -4.17
CA ASP A 115 5.14 -16.54 -5.42
C ASP A 115 4.71 -15.07 -5.55
N TYR A 116 3.44 -14.79 -5.24
CA TYR A 116 2.83 -13.47 -5.30
C TYR A 116 2.05 -13.17 -4.03
N ILE A 117 2.19 -11.94 -3.52
CA ILE A 117 1.40 -11.40 -2.41
C ILE A 117 0.80 -10.09 -2.87
N LEU A 118 -0.53 -10.03 -3.00
CA LEU A 118 -1.25 -8.83 -3.40
C LEU A 118 -1.89 -8.20 -2.16
N LEU A 119 -1.60 -6.93 -1.92
CA LEU A 119 -2.17 -6.17 -0.80
C LEU A 119 -3.28 -5.25 -1.32
N ASP A 120 -4.53 -5.53 -0.95
CA ASP A 120 -5.64 -4.63 -1.25
C ASP A 120 -5.68 -3.51 -0.21
N LEU A 121 -5.34 -2.29 -0.63
CA LEU A 121 -5.23 -1.15 0.28
C LEU A 121 -6.47 -0.26 0.25
N SER A 122 -6.79 0.29 1.42
CA SER A 122 -7.83 1.31 1.54
C SER A 122 -7.50 2.57 0.73
N ALA A 123 -8.53 3.34 0.42
CA ALA A 123 -8.39 4.59 -0.31
C ALA A 123 -7.69 5.69 0.51
N GLY A 124 -7.07 6.63 -0.21
CA GLY A 124 -6.56 7.87 0.36
C GLY A 124 -5.14 7.78 0.90
N THR A 125 -4.77 8.75 1.73
CA THR A 125 -3.39 9.01 2.18
C THR A 125 -3.15 8.60 3.63
N SER A 126 -3.84 7.58 4.12
CA SER A 126 -3.64 7.11 5.49
C SER A 126 -2.20 6.63 5.69
N PHE A 127 -1.62 6.85 6.88
CA PHE A 127 -0.28 6.36 7.20
C PHE A 127 -0.16 4.83 7.11
N ASN A 128 -1.28 4.10 7.18
CA ASN A 128 -1.29 2.65 7.02
C ASN A 128 -1.10 2.29 5.54
N THR A 129 -1.94 2.85 4.66
CA THR A 129 -1.84 2.69 3.19
C THR A 129 -0.44 2.99 2.69
N ILE A 130 0.14 4.12 3.10
CA ILE A 130 1.46 4.54 2.65
C ILE A 130 2.55 3.56 3.10
N ASP A 131 2.52 3.10 4.36
CA ASP A 131 3.55 2.18 4.87
C ASP A 131 3.45 0.79 4.24
N PHE A 132 2.26 0.29 3.90
CA PHE A 132 2.11 -0.94 3.10
C PHE A 132 2.70 -0.79 1.70
N PHE A 133 2.57 0.37 1.05
CA PHE A 133 3.24 0.63 -0.22
C PHE A 133 4.76 0.58 -0.12
N THR A 134 5.34 0.90 1.04
CA THR A 134 6.81 0.85 1.22
C THR A 134 7.38 -0.57 1.35
N LEU A 135 6.53 -1.61 1.43
CA LEU A 135 6.97 -3.02 1.45
C LEU A 135 7.61 -3.47 0.14
N SER A 136 7.32 -2.79 -0.95
CA SER A 136 7.76 -3.16 -2.28
C SER A 136 8.26 -1.93 -3.02
N ASP A 137 9.23 -2.14 -3.89
CA ASP A 137 9.63 -1.13 -4.87
C ASP A 137 8.73 -1.16 -6.12
N SER A 138 7.77 -2.08 -6.16
CA SER A 138 6.72 -2.16 -7.18
C SER A 138 5.32 -2.09 -6.59
N GLY A 139 4.42 -1.35 -7.23
CA GLY A 139 3.02 -1.27 -6.82
C GLY A 139 2.07 -0.97 -7.97
N VAL A 140 0.77 -1.07 -7.71
CA VAL A 140 -0.28 -0.73 -8.67
C VAL A 140 -1.16 0.35 -8.06
N PHE A 141 -1.31 1.46 -8.76
CA PHE A 141 -2.27 2.49 -8.41
C PHE A 141 -3.48 2.42 -9.34
N VAL A 142 -4.67 2.52 -8.77
CA VAL A 142 -5.94 2.54 -9.50
C VAL A 142 -6.59 3.91 -9.34
N CYS A 143 -6.85 4.56 -10.46
CA CYS A 143 -7.45 5.90 -10.55
C CYS A 143 -8.60 5.89 -11.55
N CYS A 144 -9.61 6.74 -11.36
CA CYS A 144 -10.62 7.03 -12.37
C CYS A 144 -10.28 8.36 -13.09
N PRO A 145 -10.73 8.57 -14.34
CA PRO A 145 -10.53 9.82 -15.08
C PRO A 145 -11.46 10.93 -14.59
N GLU A 146 -11.49 11.16 -13.28
CA GLU A 146 -12.25 12.22 -12.63
C GLU A 146 -11.26 13.18 -11.96
N PRO A 147 -11.46 14.51 -12.03
CA PRO A 147 -10.52 15.48 -11.45
C PRO A 147 -10.14 15.19 -10.00
N THR A 148 -11.14 14.87 -9.16
CA THR A 148 -10.91 14.55 -7.73
C THR A 148 -10.16 13.24 -7.52
N SER A 149 -10.32 12.25 -8.41
CA SER A 149 -9.57 10.99 -8.33
C SER A 149 -8.11 11.20 -8.70
N ILE A 150 -7.85 11.99 -9.75
CA ILE A 150 -6.51 12.32 -10.22
C ILE A 150 -5.75 13.12 -9.16
N GLU A 151 -6.39 14.13 -8.58
CA GLU A 151 -5.79 14.93 -7.51
C GLU A 151 -5.41 14.07 -6.30
N ASN A 152 -6.33 13.23 -5.83
CA ASN A 152 -6.06 12.35 -4.69
C ASN A 152 -4.97 11.31 -4.99
N PHE A 153 -4.91 10.81 -6.22
CA PHE A 153 -3.84 9.91 -6.67
C PHE A 153 -2.48 10.61 -6.61
N TYR A 154 -2.39 11.85 -7.10
CA TYR A 154 -1.16 12.64 -7.01
C TYR A 154 -0.72 12.85 -5.56
N ARG A 155 -1.65 13.24 -4.67
CA ARG A 155 -1.40 13.39 -3.23
C ARG A 155 -0.89 12.09 -2.59
N LEU A 156 -1.43 10.94 -2.98
CA LEU A 156 -1.01 9.63 -2.50
C LEU A 156 0.42 9.29 -2.94
N ILE A 157 0.74 9.38 -4.24
CA ILE A 157 2.11 9.13 -4.73
C ILE A 157 3.11 10.02 -3.99
N ARG A 158 2.78 11.31 -3.87
CA ARG A 158 3.65 12.26 -3.19
C ARG A 158 3.91 11.86 -1.74
N SER A 159 2.87 11.40 -1.05
CA SER A 159 2.97 10.93 0.33
C SER A 159 3.84 9.68 0.46
N VAL A 160 3.81 8.77 -0.54
CA VAL A 160 4.69 7.60 -0.61
C VAL A 160 6.15 8.01 -0.78
N TYR A 161 6.45 8.95 -1.68
CA TYR A 161 7.81 9.47 -1.85
C TYR A 161 8.34 10.12 -0.57
N ILE A 162 7.57 11.03 0.04
CA ILE A 162 7.95 11.68 1.32
C ILE A 162 8.19 10.62 2.40
N ARG A 163 7.35 9.58 2.45
CA ARG A 163 7.50 8.52 3.44
C ARG A 163 8.78 7.70 3.24
N LYS A 164 9.14 7.35 2.00
CA LYS A 164 10.41 6.68 1.69
C LYS A 164 11.61 7.54 2.11
N ILE A 165 11.59 8.85 1.81
CA ILE A 165 12.63 9.79 2.26
C ILE A 165 12.73 9.78 3.81
N ARG A 166 11.59 9.88 4.50
CA ARG A 166 11.53 9.90 5.96
C ARG A 166 12.00 8.60 6.61
N GLN A 167 11.87 7.45 5.96
CA GLN A 167 12.38 6.17 6.48
C GLN A 167 13.91 6.09 6.45
N ILE A 168 14.55 6.84 5.56
CA ILE A 168 16.01 6.88 5.40
C ILE A 168 16.65 7.97 6.27
N LEU A 169 15.98 9.12 6.40
CA LEU A 169 16.47 10.23 7.20
C LEU A 169 16.16 10.04 8.70
N LYS A 170 17.11 10.41 9.55
CA LYS A 170 16.86 10.51 11.01
C LYS A 170 15.77 11.58 11.24
N THR A 171 14.91 11.38 12.25
CA THR A 171 13.79 12.28 12.54
C THR A 171 14.17 13.76 12.60
N HIS A 172 15.31 14.09 13.23
CA HIS A 172 15.76 15.47 13.34
C HIS A 172 16.22 16.05 11.99
N GLN A 173 16.91 15.26 11.16
CA GLN A 173 17.35 15.68 9.82
C GLN A 173 16.15 15.95 8.91
N PHE A 174 15.14 15.07 8.95
CA PHE A 174 13.93 15.26 8.17
C PHE A 174 13.16 16.52 8.58
N ARG A 175 13.04 16.81 9.89
CA ARG A 175 12.35 18.03 10.36
C ARG A 175 13.04 19.29 9.87
N LYS A 176 14.36 19.37 10.03
CA LYS A 176 15.15 20.53 9.57
C LYS A 176 14.99 20.75 8.06
N LEU A 177 15.08 19.67 7.28
CA LEU A 177 14.89 19.70 5.83
C LEU A 177 13.47 20.14 5.43
N ALA A 178 12.45 19.69 6.16
CA ALA A 178 11.06 20.07 5.91
C ALA A 178 10.82 21.54 6.25
N GLU A 179 11.37 22.03 7.36
CA GLU A 179 11.31 23.44 7.78
C GLU A 179 12.00 24.35 6.75
N GLU A 180 13.17 23.96 6.23
CA GLU A 180 13.89 24.69 5.17
C GLU A 180 13.09 24.71 3.85
N ALA A 181 12.48 23.58 3.48
CA ALA A 181 11.65 23.49 2.28
C ALA A 181 10.35 24.32 2.40
N GLU A 182 9.75 24.41 3.60
CA GLU A 182 8.56 25.23 3.86
C GLU A 182 8.90 26.72 3.93
N ALA A 183 10.05 27.09 4.50
CA ALA A 183 10.50 28.48 4.59
C ALA A 183 10.72 29.14 3.21
N GLY A 184 11.11 28.35 2.20
CA GLY A 184 11.25 28.81 0.82
C GLY A 184 9.92 29.11 0.12
N ASN A 185 8.79 28.55 0.61
CA ASN A 185 7.45 28.83 0.07
C ASN A 185 6.35 28.42 1.08
N PRO A 186 5.79 29.38 1.87
CA PRO A 186 4.87 29.11 3.00
C PRO A 186 3.54 28.43 2.63
N ASN A 187 3.14 28.50 1.35
CA ASN A 187 1.94 27.86 0.83
C ASN A 187 2.24 26.56 0.07
N SER A 188 3.52 26.16 -0.01
CA SER A 188 3.91 24.98 -0.77
C SER A 188 3.71 23.73 0.05
N VAL A 189 2.87 22.85 -0.49
CA VAL A 189 2.72 21.51 0.03
C VAL A 189 4.07 20.80 -0.22
N ILE A 190 4.76 20.30 0.83
CA ILE A 190 6.09 19.62 0.78
C ILE A 190 6.33 18.72 -0.46
N ASN A 191 7.08 19.18 -1.45
CA ASN A 191 7.38 18.40 -2.66
C ASN A 191 8.63 17.50 -2.44
N PRO A 192 8.59 16.19 -2.79
CA PRO A 192 9.76 15.32 -2.78
C PRO A 192 10.99 15.88 -3.51
N GLU A 193 10.80 16.59 -4.62
CA GLU A 193 11.89 17.18 -5.40
C GLU A 193 12.60 18.31 -4.63
N TYR A 194 11.85 19.20 -3.99
CA TYR A 194 12.43 20.24 -3.15
C TYR A 194 13.19 19.65 -1.95
N LEU A 195 12.65 18.60 -1.32
CA LEU A 195 13.35 17.88 -0.25
C LEU A 195 14.65 17.26 -0.74
N LEU A 196 14.66 16.66 -1.93
CA LEU A 196 15.88 16.08 -2.52
C LEU A 196 16.93 17.14 -2.83
N ASN A 197 16.53 18.28 -3.40
CA ASN A 197 17.45 19.36 -3.75
C ASN A 197 18.07 19.98 -2.48
N ALA A 198 17.24 20.30 -1.48
CA ALA A 198 17.72 20.78 -0.18
C ALA A 198 18.66 19.75 0.49
N LEU A 199 18.38 18.45 0.35
CA LEU A 199 19.25 17.42 0.91
C LEU A 199 20.60 17.36 0.18
N LYS A 200 20.62 17.51 -1.14
CA LYS A 200 21.86 17.53 -1.94
C LYS A 200 22.74 18.72 -1.60
N GLU A 201 22.16 19.86 -1.19
CA GLU A 201 22.93 21.02 -0.70
C GLU A 201 23.61 20.76 0.64
N ILE A 202 22.99 19.95 1.51
CA ILE A 202 23.52 19.63 2.85
C ILE A 202 24.46 18.42 2.80
N ASP A 203 24.10 17.39 2.04
CA ASP A 203 24.76 16.08 1.96
C ASP A 203 24.52 15.46 0.58
N LEU A 204 25.43 15.76 -0.36
CA LEU A 204 25.34 15.37 -1.76
C LEU A 204 25.29 13.85 -1.98
N GLU A 205 26.14 13.11 -1.26
CA GLU A 205 26.20 11.64 -1.30
C GLU A 205 24.87 11.02 -0.89
N LYS A 206 24.31 11.50 0.23
CA LYS A 206 23.03 11.02 0.73
C LYS A 206 21.88 11.44 -0.18
N GLY A 207 21.92 12.64 -0.75
CA GLY A 207 20.96 13.10 -1.76
C GLY A 207 20.89 12.16 -2.97
N HIS A 208 22.03 11.80 -3.55
CA HIS A 208 22.10 10.85 -4.67
C HIS A 208 21.72 9.42 -4.27
N MET A 209 21.99 9.00 -3.03
CA MET A 209 21.51 7.71 -2.52
C MET A 209 19.98 7.67 -2.50
N ILE A 210 19.33 8.68 -1.91
CA ILE A 210 17.86 8.72 -1.83
C ILE A 210 17.25 8.83 -3.22
N GLU A 211 17.78 9.66 -4.10
CA GLU A 211 17.33 9.79 -5.48
C GLU A 211 17.31 8.44 -6.21
N ARG A 212 18.37 7.64 -6.09
CA ARG A 212 18.40 6.28 -6.66
C ARG A 212 17.31 5.37 -6.09
N ILE A 213 17.05 5.44 -4.80
CA ILE A 213 15.97 4.66 -4.15
C ILE A 213 14.60 5.10 -4.67
N LEU A 214 14.38 6.40 -4.85
CA LEU A 214 13.11 6.91 -5.38
C LEU A 214 12.93 6.56 -6.87
N GLN A 215 14.00 6.54 -7.66
CA GLN A 215 13.98 6.09 -9.06
C GLN A 215 13.73 4.58 -9.18
N ALA A 216 14.20 3.78 -8.21
CA ALA A 216 13.93 2.36 -8.15
C ALA A 216 12.45 2.04 -7.85
N PHE A 217 11.70 2.97 -7.26
CA PHE A 217 10.27 2.80 -7.04
C PHE A 217 9.51 2.92 -8.37
N GLN A 218 9.10 1.78 -8.91
CA GLN A 218 8.40 1.66 -10.19
C GLN A 218 6.97 1.22 -9.95
N PHE A 219 5.99 2.07 -10.25
CA PHE A 219 4.58 1.71 -10.10
C PHE A 219 3.85 1.65 -11.44
N LYS A 220 2.82 0.81 -11.50
CA LYS A 220 1.88 0.75 -12.62
C LYS A 220 0.67 1.62 -12.29
N LEU A 221 0.14 2.33 -13.28
CA LEU A 221 -1.12 3.08 -13.17
C LEU A 221 -2.20 2.38 -13.99
N VAL A 222 -3.30 2.05 -13.33
CA VAL A 222 -4.53 1.56 -13.97
C VAL A 222 -5.55 2.68 -13.94
N LEU A 223 -5.92 3.18 -15.12
CA LEU A 223 -7.06 4.05 -15.29
C LEU A 223 -8.31 3.19 -15.50
N ASN A 224 -9.19 3.18 -14.51
CA ASN A 224 -10.44 2.40 -14.52
C ASN A 224 -11.64 3.30 -14.84
N GLN A 225 -12.77 2.68 -15.20
CA GLN A 225 -14.04 3.37 -15.48
C GLN A 225 -13.92 4.45 -16.58
N ILE A 226 -13.02 4.25 -17.54
CA ILE A 226 -12.92 5.13 -18.71
C ILE A 226 -14.20 4.95 -19.53
N ARG A 227 -15.00 6.02 -19.58
CA ARG A 227 -16.14 6.10 -20.50
C ARG A 227 -15.63 6.67 -21.81
N LYS A 228 -15.97 6.03 -22.93
CA LYS A 228 -15.88 6.71 -24.22
C LYS A 228 -16.87 7.87 -24.15
N GLN A 229 -16.45 9.06 -24.58
CA GLN A 229 -17.43 10.03 -25.05
C GLN A 229 -18.00 9.43 -26.33
N ASP A 230 -19.21 8.88 -26.23
CA ASP A 230 -19.99 8.62 -27.43
C ASP A 230 -20.29 10.01 -28.02
N ASN A 231 -19.66 10.30 -29.16
CA ASN A 231 -19.97 11.47 -29.98
C ASN A 231 -21.35 11.33 -30.61
#